data_AF-A0A0B7FWI8-F1
#
_entry.id   AF-A0A0B7FWI8-F1
#
_cell.length_a   1.000
_cell.length_b   1.000
_cell.length_c   1.000
_cell.angle_alpha   90.00
_cell.angle_beta   90.00
_cell.angle_gamma   90.00
#
_symmetry.space_group_name_H-M   'P 1'
#
loop_
_entity.id
_entity.type
_entity.pdbx_description
1 polymer ?
#
loop_
_entity_poly.entity_id
_entity_poly.type
_entity_poly.pdbx_seq_one_letter_code
_entity_poly.pdbx_strand_id
1 'polypeptide(L)'
;MQDLCTLYVDAAKLSRIFGMTKLEEWAINWLYSTFTRRDHVIDQLASLAQSWSASSLAELGTLSHNTKLENPVAVFIQRFVHLNMKDTTASFSRGAEVCMDLFDILKSPDNEDPQDMPNTWGTQDDQSSNGAGSIVRRISYMLSYVTSTDPRPVPNTPLLSWSNNTVLLGCIFLKLLSLGHHSWAWSQRTSRKDKAILYAAQVQLVDASKEFKSLGWIGPDLPHQVITSSKLCPECKNIVVNEWKQFFGELGKGMGSGLPLKDVSLLTQIIDFRWEAYTEWRNRRGSRGDGRRRRGLCCSLDNLLDFLDERLRELYEEVASRYWKLAEEV
;
A
#
# COMPACT_ATOMS: atom_id res chain seq x y z
N MET A 1 6.85 12.90 -13.90
CA MET A 1 5.59 12.13 -13.66
C MET A 1 5.20 12.16 -12.20
N GLN A 2 6.15 11.99 -11.28
CA GLN A 2 5.90 12.15 -9.85
C GLN A 2 5.51 13.60 -9.47
N ASP A 3 6.17 14.64 -10.01
CA ASP A 3 5.72 16.03 -9.82
C ASP A 3 4.25 16.25 -10.21
N LEU A 4 3.78 15.53 -11.25
CA LEU A 4 2.37 15.57 -11.64
C LEU A 4 1.52 14.87 -10.58
N CYS A 5 1.91 13.70 -10.10
CA CYS A 5 1.17 13.01 -9.03
C CYS A 5 1.05 13.89 -7.78
N THR A 6 2.14 14.51 -7.35
CA THR A 6 2.15 15.46 -6.22
C THR A 6 1.21 16.65 -6.50
N LEU A 7 1.31 17.27 -7.68
CA LEU A 7 0.42 18.36 -8.09
C LEU A 7 -1.06 17.96 -8.02
N TYR A 8 -1.41 16.76 -8.48
CA TYR A 8 -2.79 16.28 -8.45
C TYR A 8 -3.26 15.91 -7.04
N VAL A 9 -2.38 15.40 -6.18
CA VAL A 9 -2.66 15.20 -4.75
C VAL A 9 -2.94 16.55 -4.07
N ASP A 10 -2.07 17.54 -4.29
CA ASP A 10 -2.22 18.88 -3.74
C ASP A 10 -3.49 19.56 -4.26
N ALA A 11 -3.76 19.45 -5.56
CA ALA A 11 -4.99 19.96 -6.15
C ALA A 11 -6.23 19.33 -5.52
N ALA A 12 -6.26 18.00 -5.32
CA ALA A 12 -7.38 17.31 -4.70
C ALA A 12 -7.58 17.74 -3.23
N LYS A 13 -6.49 17.82 -2.44
CA LYS A 13 -6.53 18.28 -1.05
C LYS A 13 -7.03 19.71 -0.93
N LEU A 14 -6.44 20.65 -1.67
CA LEU A 14 -6.84 22.05 -1.63
C LEU A 14 -8.29 22.20 -2.10
N SER A 15 -8.68 21.48 -3.15
CA SER A 15 -10.07 21.50 -3.62
C SER A 15 -11.05 21.04 -2.56
N ARG A 16 -10.73 19.97 -1.81
CA ARG A 16 -11.54 19.49 -0.69
C ARG A 16 -11.67 20.56 0.40
N ILE A 17 -10.55 21.20 0.79
CA ILE A 17 -10.54 22.27 1.81
C ILE A 17 -11.40 23.46 1.38
N PHE A 18 -11.38 23.83 0.10
CA PHE A 18 -12.15 24.96 -0.43
C PHE A 18 -13.56 24.59 -0.92
N GLY A 19 -14.00 23.34 -0.77
CA GLY A 19 -15.31 22.88 -1.28
C GLY A 19 -15.44 22.90 -2.81
N MET A 20 -14.32 22.85 -3.54
CA MET A 20 -14.27 22.85 -5.00
C MET A 20 -14.44 21.43 -5.56
N THR A 21 -15.62 20.86 -5.39
CA THR A 21 -15.92 19.45 -5.69
C THR A 21 -15.55 19.02 -7.11
N LYS A 22 -15.75 19.87 -8.13
CA LYS A 22 -15.39 19.56 -9.52
C LYS A 22 -13.88 19.44 -9.74
N LEU A 23 -13.09 20.27 -9.06
CA LEU A 23 -11.63 20.23 -9.18
C LEU A 23 -11.05 19.03 -8.42
N GLU A 24 -11.63 18.70 -7.26
CA GLU A 24 -11.32 17.47 -6.54
C GLU A 24 -11.63 16.24 -7.41
N GLU A 25 -12.82 16.15 -7.97
CA GLU A 25 -13.22 15.04 -8.83
C GLU A 25 -12.31 14.93 -10.07
N TRP A 26 -11.99 16.06 -10.71
CA TRP A 26 -11.05 16.08 -11.83
C TRP A 26 -9.67 15.53 -11.44
N ALA A 27 -9.14 15.94 -10.29
CA ALA A 27 -7.85 15.48 -9.83
C ALA A 27 -7.85 13.98 -9.45
N ILE A 28 -8.90 13.52 -8.77
CA ILE A 28 -9.13 12.10 -8.45
C ILE A 28 -9.26 11.27 -9.73
N ASN A 29 -9.99 11.77 -10.74
CA ASN A 29 -10.14 11.11 -12.03
C ASN A 29 -8.80 10.95 -12.76
N TRP A 30 -7.95 11.97 -12.71
CA TRP A 30 -6.62 11.91 -13.30
C TRP A 30 -5.73 10.87 -12.58
N LEU A 31 -5.64 10.94 -11.25
CA LEU A 31 -4.87 9.99 -10.44
C LEU A 31 -5.35 8.56 -10.68
N TYR A 32 -6.67 8.35 -10.75
CA TYR A 32 -7.27 7.04 -11.01
C TYR A 32 -6.82 6.51 -12.37
N SER A 33 -6.85 7.37 -13.40
CA SER A 33 -6.37 7.00 -14.72
C SER A 33 -4.87 6.67 -14.71
N THR A 34 -4.05 7.38 -13.93
CA THR A 34 -2.61 7.14 -13.84
C THR A 34 -2.32 5.79 -13.19
N PHE A 35 -2.98 5.45 -12.08
CA PHE A 35 -2.78 4.18 -11.38
C PHE A 35 -3.45 2.97 -12.06
N THR A 36 -4.42 3.16 -12.95
CA THR A 36 -5.11 2.03 -13.61
C THR A 36 -4.67 1.79 -15.06
N ARG A 37 -4.18 2.81 -15.77
CA ARG A 37 -4.12 2.78 -17.24
C ARG A 37 -2.81 2.22 -17.81
N ARG A 38 -1.71 2.13 -17.06
CA ARG A 38 -0.43 1.64 -17.60
C ARG A 38 0.44 1.00 -16.52
N ASP A 39 0.76 -0.27 -16.68
CA ASP A 39 1.47 -1.03 -15.64
C ASP A 39 2.94 -0.57 -15.53
N HIS A 40 3.56 -0.25 -16.68
CA HIS A 40 4.88 0.40 -16.70
C HIS A 40 4.89 1.74 -15.97
N VAL A 41 3.74 2.43 -15.81
CA VAL A 41 3.67 3.66 -15.04
C VAL A 41 3.75 3.36 -13.55
N ILE A 42 3.11 2.30 -13.06
CA ILE A 42 3.24 1.90 -11.65
C ILE A 42 4.67 1.45 -11.36
N ASP A 43 5.27 0.60 -12.18
CA ASP A 43 6.66 0.16 -11.95
C ASP A 43 7.65 1.34 -12.09
N GLN A 44 7.40 2.29 -13.00
CA GLN A 44 8.19 3.54 -13.08
C GLN A 44 7.99 4.41 -11.84
N LEU A 45 6.75 4.63 -11.39
CA LEU A 45 6.47 5.44 -10.20
C LEU A 45 7.04 4.80 -8.94
N ALA A 46 6.96 3.47 -8.83
CA ALA A 46 7.49 2.72 -7.71
C ALA A 46 9.03 2.63 -7.71
N SER A 47 9.66 2.57 -8.89
CA SER A 47 11.12 2.62 -9.02
C SER A 47 11.71 4.03 -8.85
N LEU A 48 10.90 5.08 -8.99
CA LEU A 48 11.25 6.46 -8.61
C LEU A 48 11.22 6.67 -7.09
N ALA A 49 11.72 5.71 -6.31
CA ALA A 49 11.66 5.73 -4.85
C ALA A 49 12.44 6.87 -4.20
N GLN A 50 13.43 7.43 -4.91
CA GLN A 50 14.14 8.63 -4.47
C GLN A 50 13.25 9.87 -4.41
N SER A 51 12.06 9.80 -4.99
CA SER A 51 11.22 10.96 -5.18
C SER A 51 10.06 11.01 -4.17
N TRP A 52 9.64 9.85 -3.67
CA TRP A 52 8.60 9.74 -2.65
C TRP A 52 9.17 9.97 -1.24
N SER A 53 8.40 10.62 -0.38
CA SER A 53 8.58 10.59 1.07
C SER A 53 7.51 9.70 1.71
N ALA A 54 7.76 9.24 2.93
CA ALA A 54 6.77 8.49 3.69
C ALA A 54 5.50 9.32 3.93
N SER A 55 5.65 10.62 4.20
CA SER A 55 4.53 11.55 4.35
C SER A 55 3.68 11.64 3.09
N SER A 56 4.26 11.78 1.90
CA SER A 56 3.49 11.85 0.65
C SER A 56 2.75 10.55 0.35
N LEU A 57 3.33 9.39 0.69
CA LEU A 57 2.64 8.09 0.54
C LEU A 57 1.48 7.94 1.53
N ALA A 58 1.70 8.32 2.79
CA ALA A 58 0.66 8.33 3.81
C ALA A 58 -0.50 9.25 3.39
N GLU A 59 -0.19 10.49 2.98
CA GLU A 59 -1.16 11.46 2.48
C GLU A 59 -1.90 11.02 1.21
N LEU A 60 -1.24 10.27 0.32
CA LEU A 60 -1.90 9.68 -0.83
C LEU A 60 -2.90 8.60 -0.39
N GLY A 61 -2.53 7.77 0.58
CA GLY A 61 -3.42 6.83 1.25
C GLY A 61 -4.63 7.55 1.86
N THR A 62 -4.38 8.63 2.60
CA THR A 62 -5.38 9.51 3.20
C THR A 62 -6.40 10.02 2.19
N LEU A 63 -5.88 10.60 1.11
CA LEU A 63 -6.69 11.21 0.07
C LEU A 63 -7.56 10.17 -0.64
N SER A 64 -7.03 8.97 -0.82
CA SER A 64 -7.67 7.89 -1.56
C SER A 64 -8.84 7.24 -0.84
N HIS A 65 -8.88 7.33 0.48
CA HIS A 65 -9.88 6.65 1.30
C HIS A 65 -11.32 7.07 0.99
N ASN A 66 -12.24 6.10 0.92
CA ASN A 66 -13.64 6.29 0.49
C ASN A 66 -13.79 6.93 -0.90
N THR A 67 -12.78 6.80 -1.75
CA THR A 67 -12.85 7.22 -3.15
C THR A 67 -12.53 6.05 -4.05
N LYS A 68 -12.79 6.19 -5.35
CA LYS A 68 -12.37 5.18 -6.35
C LYS A 68 -10.85 5.00 -6.46
N LEU A 69 -10.04 5.84 -5.81
CA LEU A 69 -8.59 5.70 -5.74
C LEU A 69 -8.13 4.68 -4.71
N GLU A 70 -8.97 4.31 -3.75
CA GLU A 70 -8.58 3.50 -2.60
C GLU A 70 -7.84 2.23 -3.01
N ASN A 71 -8.46 1.38 -3.85
CA ASN A 71 -7.81 0.16 -4.32
C ASN A 71 -6.56 0.44 -5.20
N PRO A 72 -6.63 1.29 -6.25
CA PRO A 72 -5.43 1.60 -7.06
C PRO A 72 -4.24 2.15 -6.26
N VAL A 73 -4.49 3.00 -5.26
CA VAL A 73 -3.44 3.57 -4.40
C VAL A 73 -2.89 2.52 -3.44
N ALA A 74 -3.75 1.71 -2.82
CA ALA A 74 -3.30 0.61 -1.96
C ALA A 74 -2.38 -0.35 -2.72
N VAL A 75 -2.79 -0.78 -3.92
CA VAL A 75 -1.98 -1.63 -4.81
C VAL A 75 -0.66 -0.96 -5.17
N PHE A 76 -0.67 0.34 -5.49
CA PHE A 76 0.55 1.09 -5.78
C PHE A 76 1.51 1.12 -4.57
N ILE A 77 1.02 1.43 -3.36
CA ILE A 77 1.86 1.49 -2.15
C ILE A 77 2.39 0.09 -1.81
N GLN A 78 1.58 -0.95 -1.91
CA GLN A 78 2.03 -2.34 -1.71
C GLN A 78 3.13 -2.72 -2.71
N ARG A 79 2.97 -2.36 -3.99
CA ARG A 79 4.00 -2.57 -5.02
C ARG A 79 5.26 -1.75 -4.74
N PHE A 80 5.11 -0.51 -4.27
CA PHE A 80 6.22 0.34 -3.85
C PHE A 80 7.02 -0.31 -2.73
N VAL A 81 6.36 -0.77 -1.66
CA VAL A 81 6.98 -1.47 -0.53
C VAL A 81 7.72 -2.72 -1.01
N HIS A 82 7.05 -3.55 -1.81
CA HIS A 82 7.64 -4.77 -2.32
C HIS A 82 8.93 -4.52 -3.14
N LEU A 83 8.89 -3.54 -4.06
CA LEU A 83 10.02 -3.24 -4.94
C LEU A 83 11.20 -2.59 -4.23
N ASN A 84 10.95 -1.85 -3.15
CA ASN A 84 11.97 -1.05 -2.47
C ASN A 84 12.54 -1.70 -1.22
N MET A 85 11.82 -2.63 -0.59
CA MET A 85 12.32 -3.45 0.51
C MET A 85 12.88 -4.77 -0.04
N LYS A 86 14.08 -4.74 -0.60
CA LYS A 86 14.80 -5.95 -1.05
C LYS A 86 15.89 -6.33 -0.06
N ASP A 87 16.24 -7.62 -0.03
CA ASP A 87 17.35 -8.11 0.76
C ASP A 87 18.67 -7.64 0.11
N THR A 88 19.10 -6.44 0.48
CA THR A 88 20.40 -5.89 0.14
C THR A 88 21.26 -5.84 1.39
N THR A 89 22.03 -6.91 1.60
CA THR A 89 23.04 -6.98 2.67
C THR A 89 24.12 -5.89 2.55
N ALA A 90 24.31 -5.33 1.34
CA ALA A 90 25.45 -4.47 1.03
C ALA A 90 25.11 -3.04 0.60
N SER A 91 23.86 -2.70 0.27
CA SER A 91 23.54 -1.36 -0.21
C SER A 91 22.19 -0.82 0.28
N PHE A 92 22.30 0.34 0.93
CA PHE A 92 21.20 1.19 1.32
C PHE A 92 20.46 1.70 0.08
N SER A 93 19.12 1.62 0.10
CA SER A 93 18.27 2.28 -0.89
C SER A 93 17.36 3.30 -0.19
N ARG A 94 17.22 4.47 -0.79
CA ARG A 94 16.29 5.50 -0.30
C ARG A 94 14.84 5.00 -0.26
N GLY A 95 14.47 4.07 -1.13
CA GLY A 95 13.15 3.45 -1.10
C GLY A 95 12.92 2.60 0.15
N ALA A 96 13.91 1.82 0.59
CA ALA A 96 13.82 1.07 1.84
C ALA A 96 13.67 2.02 3.05
N GLU A 97 14.39 3.14 3.03
CA GLU A 97 14.26 4.18 4.05
C GLU A 97 12.83 4.74 4.13
N VAL A 98 12.26 5.11 2.99
CA VAL A 98 10.87 5.60 2.90
C VAL A 98 9.87 4.56 3.43
N CYS A 99 10.10 3.27 3.16
CA CYS A 99 9.24 2.21 3.70
C CYS A 99 9.37 2.06 5.22
N MET A 100 10.57 2.24 5.77
CA MET A 100 10.78 2.22 7.23
C MET A 100 10.16 3.43 7.92
N ASP A 101 10.31 4.62 7.34
CA ASP A 101 9.66 5.82 7.88
C ASP A 101 8.12 5.69 7.79
N LEU A 102 7.61 5.08 6.71
CA LEU A 102 6.17 4.78 6.59
C LEU A 102 5.71 3.76 7.63
N PHE A 103 6.52 2.73 7.93
CA PHE A 103 6.24 1.79 9.02
C PHE A 103 6.15 2.50 10.38
N ASP A 104 7.09 3.40 10.66
CA ASP A 104 7.12 4.17 11.91
C ASP A 104 5.89 5.10 12.03
N ILE A 105 5.46 5.72 10.93
CA ILE A 105 4.22 6.51 10.88
C ILE A 105 3.01 5.61 11.18
N LEU A 106 2.90 4.46 10.53
CA LEU A 106 1.71 3.59 10.62
C LEU A 106 1.55 2.89 11.97
N LYS A 107 2.65 2.61 12.66
CA LYS A 107 2.62 1.93 13.97
C LYS A 107 2.54 2.89 15.16
N SER A 108 2.61 4.21 14.93
CA SER A 108 2.53 5.18 16.02
C SER A 108 1.11 5.19 16.60
N PRO A 109 0.94 4.92 17.91
CA PRO A 109 -0.37 4.94 18.56
C PRO A 109 -0.94 6.37 18.62
N ASP A 110 -0.11 7.40 18.49
CA ASP A 110 -0.57 8.82 18.48
C ASP A 110 -1.41 9.18 17.25
N ASN A 111 -1.60 8.25 16.30
CA ASN A 111 -2.63 8.39 15.29
C ASN A 111 -4.03 8.01 15.79
N GLU A 112 -4.17 7.52 17.04
CA GLU A 112 -5.44 7.33 17.75
C GLU A 112 -6.26 8.61 17.71
N ASP A 113 -7.48 8.48 17.15
CA ASP A 113 -8.41 9.58 16.85
C ASP A 113 -8.53 10.46 18.11
N PRO A 114 -8.29 11.79 18.05
CA PRO A 114 -8.29 12.67 19.23
C PRO A 114 -9.61 12.77 20.01
N GLN A 115 -10.59 11.90 19.73
CA GLN A 115 -11.95 11.97 20.28
C GLN A 115 -12.04 11.72 21.78
N ASP A 116 -11.00 11.17 22.43
CA ASP A 116 -11.01 10.86 23.87
C ASP A 116 -10.03 11.70 24.72
N MET A 117 -9.50 12.82 24.20
CA MET A 117 -8.75 13.76 25.04
C MET A 117 -9.69 14.51 26.00
N PRO A 118 -9.52 14.41 27.33
CA PRO A 118 -10.33 15.17 28.29
C PRO A 118 -10.14 16.67 28.06
N ASN A 119 -11.26 17.39 27.94
CA ASN A 119 -11.29 18.85 27.85
C ASN A 119 -10.69 19.50 29.10
N THR A 120 -9.37 19.66 29.13
CA THR A 120 -8.66 20.52 30.09
C THR A 120 -8.02 21.66 29.33
N TRP A 121 -8.86 22.59 28.84
CA TRP A 121 -8.42 23.88 28.35
C TRP A 121 -8.51 24.90 29.48
N GLY A 122 -7.35 25.25 30.03
CA GLY A 122 -7.19 26.42 30.88
C GLY A 122 -7.29 27.69 30.03
N THR A 123 -8.11 28.62 30.51
CA THR A 123 -8.39 29.93 29.95
C THR A 123 -7.13 30.79 29.88
N GLN A 124 -6.84 31.38 28.73
CA GLN A 124 -5.93 32.54 28.65
C GLN A 124 -6.50 33.54 27.64
N ASP A 125 -7.01 34.65 28.18
CA ASP A 125 -7.65 35.76 27.47
C ASP A 125 -6.64 36.76 26.88
N ASP A 126 -6.99 37.22 25.67
CA ASP A 126 -6.88 38.55 25.02
C ASP A 126 -5.53 39.31 24.96
N GLN A 127 -5.12 39.94 23.83
CA GLN A 127 -5.83 41.02 23.11
C GLN A 127 -5.31 41.29 21.67
N SER A 128 -6.25 41.75 20.80
CA SER A 128 -6.13 42.84 19.77
C SER A 128 -5.32 42.58 18.47
N SER A 129 -5.72 42.92 17.23
CA SER A 129 -6.80 43.74 16.65
C SER A 129 -7.05 43.40 15.15
N ASN A 130 -8.21 43.86 14.67
CA ASN A 130 -8.82 43.85 13.35
C ASN A 130 -7.94 44.01 12.09
N GLY A 131 -8.41 43.42 10.98
CA GLY A 131 -8.22 43.96 9.63
C GLY A 131 -8.28 42.93 8.52
N ALA A 132 -9.44 42.82 7.86
CA ALA A 132 -9.68 41.96 6.69
C ALA A 132 -8.58 42.11 5.62
N GLY A 133 -7.75 41.07 5.49
CA GLY A 133 -6.50 41.11 4.73
C GLY A 133 -6.15 39.75 4.14
N SER A 134 -7.00 39.32 3.20
CA SER A 134 -6.66 38.49 2.06
C SER A 134 -6.38 36.99 2.26
N ILE A 135 -7.32 36.18 1.78
CA ILE A 135 -7.09 34.78 1.37
C ILE A 135 -5.83 34.65 0.47
N VAL A 136 -5.49 35.68 -0.31
CA VAL A 136 -4.24 35.71 -1.09
C VAL A 136 -3.00 35.77 -0.20
N ARG A 137 -3.06 36.36 1.00
CA ARG A 137 -1.94 36.33 1.96
C ARG A 137 -1.77 34.96 2.61
N ARG A 138 -2.87 34.24 2.86
CA ARG A 138 -2.85 32.83 3.30
C ARG A 138 -2.37 31.88 2.19
N ILE A 139 -2.84 32.06 0.97
CA ILE A 139 -2.36 31.30 -0.20
C ILE A 139 -0.90 31.63 -0.49
N SER A 140 -0.48 32.89 -0.37
CA SER A 140 0.92 33.29 -0.53
C SER A 140 1.82 32.74 0.58
N TYR A 141 1.32 32.57 1.82
CA TYR A 141 2.02 31.86 2.89
C TYR A 141 2.16 30.36 2.61
N MET A 142 1.10 29.73 2.07
CA MET A 142 1.15 28.30 1.71
C MET A 142 2.04 28.05 0.48
N LEU A 143 2.06 28.97 -0.49
CA LEU A 143 2.94 28.87 -1.66
C LEU A 143 4.40 29.26 -1.35
N SER A 144 4.66 30.14 -0.37
CA SER A 144 6.02 30.45 0.09
C SER A 144 6.66 29.33 0.92
N TYR A 145 5.87 28.32 1.35
CA TYR A 145 6.38 27.15 2.06
C TYR A 145 7.06 26.12 1.15
N VAL A 146 6.92 26.25 -0.18
CA VAL A 146 7.55 25.33 -1.16
C VAL A 146 9.08 25.59 -1.31
N THR A 147 9.62 26.65 -0.69
CA THR A 147 11.07 26.94 -0.74
C THR A 147 11.72 27.17 0.63
N SER A 148 11.06 26.84 1.75
CA SER A 148 11.58 27.08 3.10
C SER A 148 11.99 25.78 3.79
N THR A 149 13.23 25.74 4.29
CA THR A 149 13.85 24.61 5.02
C THR A 149 13.65 24.66 6.54
N ASP A 150 12.63 25.35 7.05
CA ASP A 150 12.40 25.48 8.50
C ASP A 150 11.32 24.48 8.99
N PRO A 151 11.64 23.56 9.92
CA PRO A 151 10.68 22.59 10.44
C PRO A 151 9.92 23.21 11.62
N ARG A 152 8.68 23.64 11.39
CA ARG A 152 7.72 23.87 12.48
C ARG A 152 6.44 23.06 12.28
N PRO A 153 5.78 22.63 13.36
CA PRO A 153 4.68 21.67 13.29
C PRO A 153 3.41 22.33 12.73
N VAL A 154 2.79 21.63 11.78
CA VAL A 154 1.49 21.99 11.18
C VAL A 154 0.38 21.71 12.20
N PRO A 155 -0.72 22.50 12.25
CA PRO A 155 -1.83 22.25 13.16
C PRO A 155 -2.57 20.96 12.81
N ASN A 156 -2.84 20.15 13.85
CA ASN A 156 -3.53 18.86 13.80
C ASN A 156 -4.86 18.96 13.05
N THR A 157 -4.87 18.49 11.80
CA THR A 157 -6.10 18.22 11.06
C THR A 157 -6.51 16.79 11.43
N PRO A 158 -7.79 16.49 11.74
CA PRO A 158 -8.18 15.15 12.17
C PRO A 158 -7.88 14.16 11.03
N LEU A 159 -6.87 13.32 11.24
CA LEU A 159 -6.39 12.34 10.29
C LEU A 159 -7.18 11.04 10.48
N LEU A 160 -8.08 10.80 9.52
CA LEU A 160 -8.34 9.50 8.87
C LEU A 160 -9.09 8.37 9.57
N SER A 161 -9.91 7.73 8.74
CA SER A 161 -10.45 6.40 8.96
C SER A 161 -9.39 5.32 8.71
N TRP A 162 -9.42 4.31 9.56
CA TRP A 162 -8.32 3.43 9.95
C TRP A 162 -8.11 2.21 9.07
N SER A 163 -9.08 1.87 8.22
CA SER A 163 -9.09 0.59 7.52
C SER A 163 -7.86 0.40 6.63
N ASN A 164 -7.35 1.46 6.01
CA ASN A 164 -6.19 1.36 5.11
C ASN A 164 -4.84 1.31 5.81
N ASN A 165 -4.73 1.89 7.01
CA ASN A 165 -3.47 1.93 7.75
C ASN A 165 -3.09 0.53 8.26
N THR A 166 -4.07 -0.23 8.72
CA THR A 166 -3.86 -1.62 9.18
C THR A 166 -3.36 -2.52 8.05
N VAL A 167 -3.95 -2.43 6.86
CA VAL A 167 -3.52 -3.21 5.68
C VAL A 167 -2.08 -2.87 5.30
N LEU A 168 -1.74 -1.59 5.24
CA LEU A 168 -0.39 -1.16 4.89
C LEU A 168 0.64 -1.55 5.96
N LEU A 169 0.29 -1.43 7.24
CA LEU A 169 1.12 -1.89 8.35
C LEU A 169 1.42 -3.38 8.21
N GLY A 170 0.40 -4.20 7.95
CA GLY A 170 0.57 -5.64 7.74
C GLY A 170 1.45 -5.97 6.55
N CYS A 171 1.26 -5.28 5.43
CA CYS A 171 2.10 -5.44 4.23
C CYS A 171 3.58 -5.11 4.52
N ILE A 172 3.86 -3.97 5.16
CA ILE A 172 5.23 -3.55 5.47
C ILE A 172 5.84 -4.46 6.52
N PHE A 173 5.09 -4.84 7.56
CA PHE A 173 5.56 -5.75 8.59
C PHE A 173 5.92 -7.13 8.02
N LEU A 174 5.05 -7.70 7.17
CA LEU A 174 5.33 -8.97 6.50
C LEU A 174 6.60 -8.88 5.63
N LYS A 175 6.72 -7.78 4.87
CA LYS A 175 7.89 -7.56 4.01
C LYS A 175 9.15 -7.39 4.84
N LEU A 176 9.12 -6.58 5.90
CA LEU A 176 10.24 -6.39 6.81
C LEU A 176 10.67 -7.71 7.44
N LEU A 177 9.71 -8.52 7.92
CA LEU A 177 9.97 -9.82 8.50
C LEU A 177 10.65 -10.76 7.49
N SER A 178 10.21 -10.75 6.23
CA SER A 178 10.80 -11.59 5.16
C SER A 178 12.28 -11.33 4.87
N LEU A 179 12.79 -10.13 5.18
CA LEU A 179 14.20 -9.77 4.98
C LEU A 179 15.13 -10.44 6.00
N GLY A 180 14.59 -10.83 7.16
CA GLY A 180 15.36 -11.43 8.26
C GLY A 180 16.33 -10.49 8.97
N HIS A 181 16.89 -11.02 10.06
CA HIS A 181 17.67 -10.24 11.04
C HIS A 181 19.02 -9.70 10.57
N HIS A 182 19.56 -10.24 9.46
CA HIS A 182 20.79 -9.73 8.86
C HIS A 182 20.57 -8.54 7.92
N SER A 183 19.31 -8.19 7.63
CA SER A 183 19.00 -7.10 6.74
C SER A 183 19.39 -5.74 7.33
N TRP A 184 19.69 -4.78 6.44
CA TRP A 184 19.95 -3.40 6.83
C TRP A 184 18.76 -2.78 7.58
N ALA A 185 17.54 -3.07 7.14
CA ALA A 185 16.32 -2.55 7.74
C ALA A 185 16.20 -2.95 9.22
N TRP A 186 16.44 -4.22 9.54
CA TRP A 186 16.48 -4.68 10.92
C TRP A 186 17.65 -4.03 11.67
N SER A 187 18.87 -4.21 11.19
CA SER A 187 20.05 -3.80 11.97
C SER A 187 20.09 -2.30 12.28
N GLN A 188 19.76 -1.44 11.31
CA GLN A 188 20.01 0.01 11.38
C GLN A 188 18.75 0.86 11.63
N ARG A 189 17.56 0.44 11.18
CA ARG A 189 16.35 1.28 11.21
C ARG A 189 15.24 0.81 12.14
N THR A 190 15.35 -0.38 12.73
CA THR A 190 14.36 -0.84 13.72
C THR A 190 14.80 -0.52 15.14
N SER A 191 13.86 -0.03 15.96
CA SER A 191 14.10 0.19 17.38
C SER A 191 14.37 -1.12 18.12
N ARG A 192 14.90 -1.07 19.34
CA ARG A 192 15.08 -2.28 20.17
C ARG A 192 13.75 -3.00 20.42
N LYS A 193 12.65 -2.26 20.59
CA LYS A 193 11.31 -2.82 20.78
C LYS A 193 10.84 -3.53 19.51
N ASP A 194 10.96 -2.88 18.35
CA ASP A 194 10.57 -3.50 17.06
C ASP A 194 11.39 -4.75 16.74
N LYS A 195 12.70 -4.76 17.07
CA LYS A 195 13.54 -5.95 16.92
C LYS A 195 13.00 -7.12 17.74
N ALA A 196 12.61 -6.88 19.00
CA ALA A 196 12.04 -7.92 19.84
C ALA A 196 10.71 -8.44 19.27
N ILE A 197 9.84 -7.56 18.75
CA ILE A 197 8.62 -7.94 18.04
C ILE A 197 8.93 -8.80 16.82
N LEU A 198 9.90 -8.39 15.98
CA LEU A 198 10.30 -9.12 14.78
C LEU A 198 10.90 -10.50 15.12
N TYR A 199 11.70 -10.62 16.18
CA TYR A 199 12.19 -11.91 16.65
C TYR A 199 11.07 -12.82 17.16
N ALA A 200 10.13 -12.27 17.94
CA ALA A 200 8.97 -13.02 18.40
C ALA A 200 8.10 -13.50 17.23
N ALA A 201 7.85 -12.62 16.24
CA ALA A 201 7.14 -12.96 15.01
C ALA A 201 7.85 -14.04 14.21
N GLN A 202 9.18 -13.98 14.08
CA GLN A 202 9.95 -15.01 13.39
C GLN A 202 9.81 -16.39 14.04
N VAL A 203 9.66 -16.46 15.36
CA VAL A 203 9.43 -17.73 16.08
C VAL A 203 8.00 -18.21 15.94
N GLN A 204 7.01 -17.32 16.03
CA GLN A 204 5.59 -17.70 15.90
C GLN A 204 5.22 -18.09 14.46
N LEU A 205 5.76 -17.38 13.46
CA LEU A 205 5.40 -17.52 12.04
C LEU A 205 6.29 -18.51 11.28
N VAL A 206 6.87 -19.50 11.97
CA VAL A 206 7.60 -20.62 11.35
C VAL A 206 6.68 -21.48 10.48
N ASP A 207 5.41 -21.62 10.89
CA ASP A 207 4.35 -22.29 10.14
C ASP A 207 3.18 -21.32 9.94
N ALA A 208 3.36 -20.38 8.99
CA ALA A 208 2.40 -19.32 8.75
C ALA A 208 1.03 -19.87 8.33
N SER A 209 1.00 -21.06 7.72
CA SER A 209 -0.23 -21.75 7.31
C SER A 209 -1.15 -22.11 8.49
N LYS A 210 -0.58 -22.38 9.67
CA LYS A 210 -1.35 -22.62 10.90
C LYS A 210 -1.76 -21.34 11.61
N GLU A 211 -0.93 -20.31 11.50
CA GLU A 211 -1.14 -19.05 12.20
C GLU A 211 -2.14 -18.12 11.50
N PHE A 212 -2.23 -18.17 10.17
CA PHE A 212 -3.10 -17.29 9.39
C PHE A 212 -4.28 -18.04 8.79
N LYS A 213 -5.49 -17.76 9.31
CA LYS A 213 -6.73 -18.36 8.80
C LYS A 213 -7.08 -17.85 7.41
N SER A 214 -6.68 -16.63 7.09
CA SER A 214 -6.85 -16.01 5.77
C SER A 214 -6.15 -16.77 4.65
N LEU A 215 -5.25 -17.72 4.92
CA LEU A 215 -4.52 -18.46 3.87
C LEU A 215 -5.30 -19.64 3.28
N GLY A 216 -6.52 -19.93 3.74
CA GLY A 216 -7.30 -21.09 3.29
C GLY A 216 -7.66 -21.11 1.78
N TRP A 217 -7.47 -20.00 1.07
CA TRP A 217 -7.67 -19.91 -0.38
C TRP A 217 -6.42 -20.27 -1.20
N ILE A 218 -5.25 -20.35 -0.56
CA ILE A 218 -4.00 -20.69 -1.24
C ILE A 218 -3.99 -22.19 -1.50
N GLY A 219 -4.05 -22.55 -2.78
CA GLY A 219 -4.02 -23.93 -3.22
C GLY A 219 -3.93 -24.06 -4.73
N PRO A 220 -3.69 -25.29 -5.23
CA PRO A 220 -3.55 -25.55 -6.66
C PRO A 220 -4.85 -25.33 -7.43
N ASP A 221 -6.00 -25.42 -6.77
CA ASP A 221 -7.31 -25.29 -7.38
C ASP A 221 -7.81 -23.85 -7.29
N LEU A 222 -8.23 -23.32 -8.43
CA LEU A 222 -8.81 -21.98 -8.50
C LEU A 222 -10.12 -21.96 -7.70
N PRO A 223 -10.32 -21.00 -6.78
CA PRO A 223 -11.52 -20.93 -5.96
C PRO A 223 -12.79 -20.90 -6.82
N HIS A 224 -13.78 -21.71 -6.42
CA HIS A 224 -15.03 -21.85 -7.19
C HIS A 224 -15.71 -20.51 -7.46
N GLN A 225 -15.65 -19.59 -6.48
CA GLN A 225 -16.17 -18.22 -6.57
C GLN A 225 -15.59 -17.43 -7.75
N VAL A 226 -14.28 -17.57 -8.02
CA VAL A 226 -13.63 -16.93 -9.16
C VAL A 226 -14.09 -17.59 -10.47
N ILE A 227 -14.19 -18.92 -10.48
CA ILE A 227 -14.63 -19.66 -11.67
C ILE A 227 -16.06 -19.26 -12.08
N THR A 228 -16.98 -19.20 -11.12
CA THR A 228 -18.40 -18.94 -11.40
C THR A 228 -18.71 -17.48 -11.66
N SER A 229 -18.02 -16.56 -10.98
CA SER A 229 -18.25 -15.12 -11.16
C SER A 229 -17.65 -14.61 -12.47
N SER A 230 -16.55 -15.21 -12.93
CA SER A 230 -15.80 -14.68 -14.06
C SER A 230 -16.53 -14.92 -15.39
N LYS A 231 -16.72 -13.84 -16.17
CA LYS A 231 -17.25 -13.91 -17.55
C LYS A 231 -16.14 -14.30 -18.54
N LEU A 232 -15.28 -15.25 -18.16
CA LEU A 232 -14.17 -15.72 -18.99
C LEU A 232 -14.68 -16.72 -20.02
N CYS A 233 -14.25 -16.57 -21.27
CA CYS A 233 -14.44 -17.60 -22.27
C CYS A 233 -13.59 -18.84 -21.90
N PRO A 234 -13.88 -20.03 -22.46
CA PRO A 234 -13.16 -21.25 -22.09
C PRO A 234 -11.63 -21.15 -22.22
N GLU A 235 -11.12 -20.46 -23.23
CA GLU A 235 -9.68 -20.26 -23.45
C GLU A 235 -9.06 -19.35 -22.38
N CYS A 236 -9.70 -18.22 -22.09
CA CYS A 236 -9.35 -17.30 -21.00
C CYS A 236 -9.32 -18.02 -19.64
N LYS A 237 -10.34 -18.84 -19.38
CA LYS A 237 -10.47 -19.61 -18.14
C LYS A 237 -9.33 -20.62 -17.99
N ASN A 238 -8.99 -21.35 -19.05
CA ASN A 238 -7.88 -22.31 -19.01
C ASN A 238 -6.54 -21.63 -18.73
N ILE A 239 -6.30 -20.44 -19.29
CA ILE A 239 -5.12 -19.64 -18.99
C ILE A 239 -5.08 -19.32 -17.50
N VAL A 240 -6.14 -18.70 -16.96
CA VAL A 240 -6.19 -18.31 -15.53
C VAL A 240 -6.01 -19.53 -14.62
N VAL A 241 -6.65 -20.65 -14.91
CA VAL A 241 -6.51 -21.89 -14.12
C VAL A 241 -5.08 -22.41 -14.15
N ASN A 242 -4.42 -22.41 -15.31
CA ASN A 242 -3.04 -22.88 -15.43
C ASN A 242 -2.05 -21.98 -14.68
N GLU A 243 -2.16 -20.65 -14.86
CA GLU A 243 -1.31 -19.67 -14.16
C GLU A 243 -1.52 -19.75 -12.64
N TRP A 244 -2.79 -19.85 -12.19
CA TRP A 244 -3.13 -20.03 -10.78
C TRP A 244 -2.49 -21.29 -10.21
N LYS A 245 -2.66 -22.42 -10.90
CA LYS A 245 -2.14 -23.71 -10.45
C LYS A 245 -0.61 -23.72 -10.42
N GLN A 246 0.03 -23.07 -11.39
CA GLN A 246 1.48 -22.94 -11.40
C GLN A 246 1.95 -22.15 -10.17
N PHE A 247 1.44 -20.93 -9.99
CA PHE A 247 1.90 -20.06 -8.91
C PHE A 247 1.46 -20.54 -7.52
N PHE A 248 0.15 -20.64 -7.27
CA PHE A 248 -0.38 -21.02 -5.95
C PHE A 248 -0.22 -22.50 -5.64
N GLY A 249 -0.06 -23.36 -6.65
CA GLY A 249 0.30 -24.76 -6.44
C GLY A 249 1.76 -24.92 -5.98
N GLU A 250 2.69 -24.13 -6.50
CA GLU A 250 4.07 -24.08 -6.00
C GLU A 250 4.16 -23.42 -4.63
N LEU A 251 3.50 -22.27 -4.46
CA LEU A 251 3.45 -21.55 -3.19
C LEU A 251 2.85 -22.44 -2.10
N GLY A 252 1.70 -23.06 -2.34
CA GLY A 252 1.04 -23.96 -1.38
C GLY A 252 1.87 -25.19 -1.00
N LYS A 253 2.67 -25.74 -1.93
CA LYS A 253 3.63 -26.82 -1.62
C LYS A 253 4.82 -26.36 -0.79
N GLY A 254 5.19 -25.08 -0.92
CA GLY A 254 6.30 -24.48 -0.21
C GLY A 254 5.98 -24.10 1.25
N MET A 255 4.70 -23.82 1.53
CA MET A 255 4.18 -23.45 2.85
C MET A 255 4.20 -24.62 3.84
N GLY A 256 4.29 -24.31 5.14
CA GLY A 256 4.33 -25.29 6.21
C GLY A 256 5.66 -26.05 6.27
N SER A 257 6.74 -25.47 5.75
CA SER A 257 8.03 -26.17 5.69
C SER A 257 8.73 -26.30 7.05
N GLY A 258 8.24 -25.59 8.07
CA GLY A 258 8.87 -25.52 9.39
C GLY A 258 10.21 -24.78 9.40
N LEU A 259 10.55 -24.07 8.32
CA LEU A 259 11.81 -23.32 8.22
C LEU A 259 11.53 -21.85 8.56
N PRO A 260 12.32 -21.23 9.45
CA PRO A 260 12.13 -19.82 9.79
C PRO A 260 12.11 -18.94 8.55
N LEU A 261 11.14 -18.02 8.49
CA LEU A 261 10.95 -17.03 7.42
C LEU A 261 10.65 -17.58 6.02
N LYS A 262 10.71 -18.89 5.76
CA LYS A 262 10.43 -19.43 4.42
C LYS A 262 8.99 -19.16 4.01
N ASP A 263 8.03 -19.51 4.87
CA ASP A 263 6.61 -19.25 4.63
C ASP A 263 6.35 -17.74 4.48
N VAL A 264 6.92 -16.92 5.37
CA VAL A 264 6.82 -15.45 5.28
C VAL A 264 7.35 -14.92 3.95
N SER A 265 8.50 -15.39 3.50
CA SER A 265 9.09 -15.01 2.21
C SER A 265 8.17 -15.38 1.04
N LEU A 266 7.59 -16.58 1.05
CA LEU A 266 6.60 -17.01 0.06
C LEU A 266 5.36 -16.11 0.06
N LEU A 267 4.82 -15.77 1.23
CA LEU A 267 3.65 -14.88 1.33
C LEU A 267 3.92 -13.50 0.73
N THR A 268 5.14 -12.96 0.86
CA THR A 268 5.50 -11.68 0.23
C THR A 268 5.58 -11.70 -1.30
N GLN A 269 5.57 -12.88 -1.92
CA GLN A 269 5.58 -13.05 -3.38
C GLN A 269 4.16 -13.03 -3.97
N ILE A 270 3.10 -13.13 -3.16
CA ILE A 270 1.72 -13.11 -3.66
C ILE A 270 1.42 -11.79 -4.42
N ILE A 271 2.01 -10.69 -3.96
CA ILE A 271 1.89 -9.39 -4.66
C ILE A 271 2.56 -9.39 -6.03
N ASP A 272 3.65 -10.17 -6.22
CA ASP A 272 4.28 -10.33 -7.54
C ASP A 272 3.34 -11.07 -8.47
N PHE A 273 2.73 -12.16 -8.03
CA PHE A 273 1.75 -12.87 -8.85
C PHE A 273 0.57 -11.98 -9.22
N ARG A 274 0.01 -11.23 -8.27
CA ARG A 274 -1.08 -10.28 -8.54
C ARG A 274 -0.67 -9.30 -9.64
N TRP A 275 0.59 -8.83 -9.62
CA TRP A 275 1.12 -7.91 -10.62
C TRP A 275 1.40 -8.58 -11.97
N GLU A 276 2.03 -9.75 -11.97
CA GLU A 276 2.34 -10.56 -13.14
C GLU A 276 1.07 -11.01 -13.87
N ALA A 277 0.06 -11.49 -13.14
CA ALA A 277 -1.23 -11.87 -13.70
C ALA A 277 -1.91 -10.69 -14.39
N TYR A 278 -1.88 -9.50 -13.78
CA TYR A 278 -2.44 -8.29 -14.38
C TYR A 278 -1.68 -7.86 -15.65
N THR A 279 -0.36 -7.78 -15.57
CA THR A 279 0.51 -7.33 -16.67
C THR A 279 0.46 -8.28 -17.86
N GLU A 280 0.58 -9.59 -17.63
CA GLU A 280 0.52 -10.60 -18.67
C GLU A 280 -0.85 -10.59 -19.37
N TRP A 281 -1.93 -10.49 -18.61
CA TRP A 281 -3.28 -10.38 -19.17
C TRP A 281 -3.44 -9.13 -20.05
N ARG A 282 -2.92 -8.00 -19.59
CA ARG A 282 -2.97 -6.73 -20.32
C ARG A 282 -2.13 -6.79 -21.59
N ASN A 283 -0.93 -7.34 -21.54
CA ASN A 283 -0.02 -7.48 -22.68
C ASN A 283 -0.66 -8.35 -23.78
N ARG A 284 -1.30 -9.45 -23.38
CA ARG A 284 -2.06 -10.31 -24.31
C ARG A 284 -3.26 -9.62 -24.96
N ARG A 285 -3.88 -8.62 -24.31
CA ARG A 285 -4.90 -7.76 -24.95
C ARG A 285 -4.30 -6.73 -25.91
N GLY A 286 -3.10 -6.24 -25.63
CA GLY A 286 -2.46 -5.11 -26.30
C GLY A 286 -1.78 -5.42 -27.63
N SER A 287 -1.37 -6.66 -27.89
CA SER A 287 -0.66 -7.11 -29.11
C SER A 287 -1.53 -7.17 -30.38
N ARG A 288 -2.38 -6.16 -30.60
CA ARG A 288 -3.37 -6.06 -31.70
C ARG A 288 -2.78 -5.72 -33.09
N GLY A 289 -1.46 -5.70 -33.24
CA GLY A 289 -0.82 -5.46 -34.53
C GLY A 289 -0.38 -6.77 -35.19
N ASP A 290 -1.29 -7.45 -35.91
CA ASP A 290 -1.18 -7.66 -37.36
C ASP A 290 -2.28 -8.63 -37.86
N GLY A 291 -2.68 -8.46 -39.11
CA GLY A 291 -4.03 -8.71 -39.62
C GLY A 291 -4.55 -10.15 -39.75
N ARG A 292 -4.06 -11.19 -39.06
CA ARG A 292 -4.57 -12.57 -39.26
C ARG A 292 -4.76 -13.37 -37.98
N ARG A 293 -6.05 -13.72 -37.72
CA ARG A 293 -6.57 -14.62 -36.68
C ARG A 293 -6.51 -14.10 -35.24
N ARG A 294 -7.39 -13.12 -35.01
CA ARG A 294 -7.78 -12.61 -33.69
C ARG A 294 -8.41 -13.70 -32.82
N ARG A 295 -7.66 -14.24 -31.86
CA ARG A 295 -8.20 -14.74 -30.57
C ARG A 295 -7.60 -13.92 -29.43
N GLY A 296 -7.74 -12.59 -29.52
CA GLY A 296 -7.39 -11.73 -28.41
C GLY A 296 -8.32 -12.01 -27.22
N LEU A 297 -7.77 -12.06 -26.01
CA LEU A 297 -8.54 -12.18 -24.77
C LEU A 297 -9.66 -11.13 -24.75
N CYS A 298 -10.91 -11.58 -24.87
CA CYS A 298 -12.08 -10.70 -24.87
C CYS A 298 -12.65 -10.44 -23.46
N CYS A 299 -12.15 -11.15 -22.45
CA CYS A 299 -12.76 -11.22 -21.13
C CYS A 299 -12.03 -10.35 -20.11
N SER A 300 -12.76 -9.79 -19.15
CA SER A 300 -12.18 -9.03 -18.03
C SER A 300 -11.60 -9.94 -16.97
N LEU A 301 -10.47 -9.52 -16.40
CA LEU A 301 -9.83 -10.17 -15.27
C LEU A 301 -10.26 -9.55 -13.93
N ASP A 302 -11.09 -8.49 -13.97
CA ASP A 302 -11.45 -7.69 -12.80
C ASP A 302 -11.91 -8.55 -11.62
N ASN A 303 -12.79 -9.53 -11.84
CA ASN A 303 -13.26 -10.42 -10.75
C ASN A 303 -12.15 -11.26 -10.09
N LEU A 304 -11.11 -11.66 -10.84
CA LEU A 304 -9.96 -12.37 -10.26
C LEU A 304 -9.09 -11.38 -9.46
N LEU A 305 -8.87 -10.18 -10.00
CA LEU A 305 -8.06 -9.16 -9.34
C LEU A 305 -8.75 -8.66 -8.06
N ASP A 306 -10.05 -8.40 -8.11
CA ASP A 306 -10.85 -8.04 -6.94
C ASP A 306 -10.82 -9.14 -5.88
N PHE A 307 -10.90 -10.42 -6.30
CA PHE A 307 -10.74 -11.55 -5.39
C PHE A 307 -9.34 -11.58 -4.74
N LEU A 308 -8.27 -11.37 -5.52
CA LEU A 308 -6.91 -11.35 -5.00
C LEU A 308 -6.68 -10.16 -4.06
N ASP A 309 -7.16 -8.97 -4.43
CA ASP A 309 -7.03 -7.75 -3.65
C ASP A 309 -7.77 -7.89 -2.31
N GLU A 310 -8.96 -8.52 -2.31
CA GLU A 310 -9.70 -8.86 -1.08
C GLU A 310 -8.92 -9.82 -0.17
N ARG A 311 -8.38 -10.91 -0.73
CA ARG A 311 -7.63 -11.90 0.04
C ARG A 311 -6.30 -11.38 0.57
N LEU A 312 -5.62 -10.52 -0.20
CA LEU A 312 -4.43 -9.81 0.24
C LEU A 312 -4.75 -8.85 1.38
N ARG A 313 -5.89 -8.14 1.29
CA ARG A 313 -6.37 -7.27 2.38
C ARG A 313 -6.59 -8.05 3.66
N GLU A 314 -7.38 -9.13 3.62
CA GLU A 314 -7.64 -10.00 4.78
C GLU A 314 -6.33 -10.53 5.40
N LEU A 315 -5.39 -10.98 4.57
CA LEU A 315 -4.07 -11.45 5.01
C LEU A 315 -3.30 -10.34 5.74
N TYR A 316 -3.20 -9.16 5.13
CA TYR A 316 -2.43 -8.07 5.73
C TYR A 316 -3.09 -7.53 7.01
N GLU A 317 -4.41 -7.49 7.09
CA GLU A 317 -5.11 -7.17 8.33
C GLU A 317 -4.79 -8.18 9.45
N GLU A 318 -4.79 -9.47 9.12
CA GLU A 318 -4.44 -10.54 10.08
C GLU A 318 -2.97 -10.41 10.52
N VAL A 319 -2.05 -10.12 9.59
CA VAL A 319 -0.64 -9.86 9.89
C VAL A 319 -0.46 -8.64 10.81
N ALA A 320 -1.18 -7.55 10.54
CA ALA A 320 -1.14 -6.35 11.39
C ALA A 320 -1.71 -6.63 12.79
N SER A 321 -2.79 -7.41 12.89
CA SER A 321 -3.31 -7.87 14.18
C SER A 321 -2.27 -8.67 14.97
N ARG A 322 -1.49 -9.54 14.30
CA ARG A 322 -0.36 -10.25 14.94
C ARG A 322 0.74 -9.30 15.40
N TYR A 323 1.07 -8.27 14.62
CA TYR A 323 2.03 -7.24 15.03
C TYR A 323 1.59 -6.58 16.34
N TRP A 324 0.34 -6.12 16.44
CA TRP A 324 -0.17 -5.45 17.63
C TRP A 324 -0.16 -6.34 18.86
N LYS A 325 -0.60 -7.61 18.71
CA LYS A 325 -0.55 -8.58 19.80
C LYS A 325 0.88 -8.77 20.34
N LEU A 326 1.87 -8.88 19.45
CA LEU A 326 3.27 -9.00 19.85
C LEU A 326 3.80 -7.71 20.50
N ALA A 327 3.34 -6.54 20.05
CA ALA A 327 3.74 -5.25 20.59
C ALA A 327 3.23 -4.99 22.02
N GLU A 328 2.14 -5.66 22.42
CA GLU A 328 1.60 -5.69 23.79
C GLU A 328 2.37 -6.65 24.71
N GLU A 329 2.88 -7.76 24.15
CA GLU A 329 3.63 -8.79 24.88
C GLU A 329 5.09 -8.39 25.18
N VAL A 330 5.64 -7.38 24.47
CA VAL A 330 7.05 -6.92 24.52
C VAL A 330 7.21 -5.58 25.22
#